data_AF-A0A939AQF1-F1
#
_entry.id   AF-A0A939AQF1-F1
#
_cell.length_a   1.000
_cell.length_b   1.000
_cell.length_c   1.000
_cell.angle_alpha   90.00
_cell.angle_beta   90.00
_cell.angle_gamma   90.00
#
_symmetry.space_group_name_H-M   'P 1'
#
loop_
_entity.id
_entity.type
_entity.pdbx_description
1 polymer ?
#
loop_
_entity_poly.entity_id
_entity_poly.type
_entity_poly.pdbx_seq_one_letter_code
_entity_poly.pdbx_strand_id
1 'polypeptide(L)'
;MTVRPNTTVDFRDARYLTWNGFRKQAQFWVRVGRDEVLCRVSRDALVRRLGHIDTDRDLLQAARANFDEITQRCAALIDASRFERDGSVLLGPDDWNASATPA
;
A
#
# COMPACT_ATOMS: atom_id res chain seq x y z
N MET A 1 -3.57 -16.02 10.58
CA MET A 1 -3.59 -16.04 9.11
C MET A 1 -2.17 -16.38 8.69
N THR A 2 -1.91 -17.57 8.15
CA THR A 2 -0.56 -18.01 7.78
C THR A 2 -0.41 -17.84 6.27
N VAL A 3 0.25 -16.77 5.83
CA VAL A 3 0.53 -16.54 4.41
C VAL A 3 1.56 -17.59 3.98
N ARG A 4 1.23 -18.42 2.99
CA ARG A 4 2.12 -19.49 2.52
C ARG A 4 3.13 -18.90 1.53
N PRO A 5 4.39 -19.39 1.52
CA PRO A 5 5.42 -18.97 0.57
C PRO A 5 5.13 -19.57 -0.82
N ASN A 6 4.08 -19.08 -1.47
CA ASN A 6 3.78 -19.17 -2.92
C ASN A 6 2.46 -18.46 -3.26
N THR A 7 2.03 -17.51 -2.42
CA THR A 7 0.72 -16.92 -2.57
C THR A 7 0.77 -15.85 -3.65
N THR A 8 0.12 -16.11 -4.80
CA THR A 8 0.00 -15.13 -5.88
C THR A 8 -0.70 -13.89 -5.34
N VAL A 9 -0.01 -12.75 -5.42
CA VAL A 9 -0.56 -11.45 -5.08
C VAL A 9 -1.02 -10.80 -6.37
N ASP A 10 -2.33 -10.71 -6.55
CA ASP A 10 -2.96 -10.05 -7.69
C ASP A 10 -3.35 -8.63 -7.29
N PHE A 11 -2.62 -7.68 -7.85
CA PHE A 11 -2.91 -6.27 -7.69
C PHE A 11 -3.90 -5.84 -8.74
N ARG A 12 -5.09 -5.44 -8.29
CA ARG A 12 -6.07 -4.83 -9.20
C ARG A 12 -5.50 -3.55 -9.78
N ASP A 13 -5.90 -3.23 -11.02
CA ASP A 13 -5.49 -2.05 -11.77
C ASP A 13 -5.53 -0.75 -10.93
N ALA A 14 -4.59 0.17 -11.15
CA ALA A 14 -4.52 1.49 -10.50
C ALA A 14 -5.82 2.29 -10.57
N ARG A 15 -6.73 1.95 -11.50
CA ARG A 15 -8.11 2.48 -11.59
C ARG A 15 -8.91 2.31 -10.29
N TYR A 16 -8.68 1.24 -9.54
CA TYR A 16 -9.38 0.94 -8.28
C TYR A 16 -8.78 1.67 -7.07
N LEU A 17 -7.69 2.41 -7.26
CA LEU A 17 -7.13 3.26 -6.22
C LEU A 17 -8.07 4.43 -5.95
N THR A 18 -8.49 4.56 -4.69
CA THR A 18 -9.37 5.62 -4.20
C THR A 18 -8.67 6.42 -3.10
N TRP A 19 -9.02 7.70 -2.95
CA TRP A 19 -8.52 8.53 -1.86
C TRP A 19 -9.55 8.62 -0.74
N ASN A 20 -9.10 8.38 0.48
CA ASN A 20 -9.87 8.58 1.70
C ASN A 20 -9.43 9.89 2.35
N GLY A 21 -10.16 10.98 2.07
CA GLY A 21 -9.85 12.32 2.60
C GLY A 21 -9.96 12.42 4.13
N PHE A 22 -10.85 11.64 4.75
CA PHE A 22 -10.99 11.62 6.21
C PHE A 22 -9.76 11.04 6.90
N ARG A 23 -9.22 9.95 6.36
CA ARG A 23 -8.01 9.29 6.89
C ARG A 23 -6.71 9.82 6.27
N LYS A 24 -6.80 10.69 5.26
CA LYS A 24 -5.68 11.18 4.43
C LYS A 24 -4.83 10.04 3.88
N GLN A 25 -5.49 9.05 3.28
CA GLN A 25 -4.86 7.81 2.81
C GLN A 25 -5.37 7.41 1.42
N ALA A 26 -4.48 6.96 0.54
CA ALA A 26 -4.87 6.24 -0.67
C ALA A 26 -5.16 4.79 -0.30
N GLN A 27 -6.20 4.19 -0.87
CA GLN A 27 -6.60 2.82 -0.55
C GLN A 27 -6.98 2.04 -1.81
N PHE A 28 -6.61 0.76 -1.82
CA PHE A 28 -6.90 -0.18 -2.90
C PHE A 28 -6.93 -1.60 -2.36
N TRP A 29 -7.70 -2.47 -3.00
CA TRP A 29 -7.82 -3.87 -2.60
C TRP A 29 -6.86 -4.73 -3.40
N VAL A 30 -6.19 -5.63 -2.71
CA VAL A 30 -5.25 -6.59 -3.26
C VAL A 30 -5.74 -7.99 -2.95
N ARG A 31 -5.64 -8.91 -3.91
CA ARG A 31 -5.99 -10.30 -3.67
C ARG A 31 -4.72 -11.10 -3.40
N VAL A 32 -4.68 -11.76 -2.25
CA VAL A 32 -3.56 -12.60 -1.81
C VAL A 32 -4.09 -14.02 -1.73
N GLY A 33 -3.89 -14.81 -2.78
CA GLY A 33 -4.47 -16.16 -2.88
C GLY A 33 -6.00 -16.10 -2.98
N ARG A 34 -6.70 -16.49 -1.92
CA ARG A 34 -8.18 -16.44 -1.84
C ARG A 34 -8.70 -15.27 -1.02
N ASP A 35 -7.83 -14.57 -0.31
CA ASP A 35 -8.20 -13.50 0.60
C ASP A 35 -8.03 -12.13 -0.06
N GLU A 36 -8.90 -11.18 0.30
CA GLU A 36 -8.78 -9.78 -0.10
C GLU A 36 -8.23 -8.96 1.06
N VAL A 37 -7.12 -8.27 0.80
CA VAL A 37 -6.42 -7.42 1.75
C VAL A 37 -6.57 -5.97 1.31
N LEU A 38 -7.03 -5.11 2.21
CA LEU A 38 -7.06 -3.67 1.98
C LEU A 38 -5.65 -3.11 2.17
N CYS A 39 -5.07 -2.56 1.12
CA CYS A 39 -3.81 -1.83 1.19
C CYS A 39 -4.09 -0.33 1.25
N ARG A 40 -3.39 0.35 2.16
CA ARG A 40 -3.53 1.78 2.43
C ARG A 40 -2.15 2.43 2.37
N VAL A 41 -2.09 3.65 1.84
CA VAL A 41 -0.87 4.46 1.79
C VAL A 41 -1.17 5.80 2.43
N SER A 42 -0.39 6.16 3.45
CA SER A 42 -0.55 7.45 4.13
C SER A 42 -0.13 8.63 3.26
N ARG A 43 -0.78 9.78 3.45
CA ARG A 43 -0.33 11.06 2.89
C ARG A 43 1.14 11.31 3.20
N ASP A 44 1.55 11.10 4.45
CA ASP A 44 2.92 11.34 4.88
C ASP A 44 3.94 10.47 4.13
N ALA A 45 3.60 9.22 3.81
CA ALA A 45 4.44 8.38 2.97
C ALA A 45 4.60 8.94 1.55
N LEU A 46 3.49 9.36 0.93
CA LEU A 46 3.53 9.98 -0.41
C LEU A 46 4.31 11.29 -0.41
N VAL A 47 4.08 12.15 0.57
CA VAL A 47 4.74 13.47 0.68
C VAL A 47 6.22 13.32 0.96
N ARG A 48 6.61 12.39 1.84
CA ARG A 48 8.03 12.13 2.12
C ARG A 48 8.77 11.62 0.89
N ARG A 49 8.12 10.80 0.07
CA ARG A 49 8.74 10.19 -1.11
C ARG A 49 8.77 11.11 -2.33
N LEU A 50 7.67 11.80 -2.60
CA LEU A 50 7.41 12.51 -3.85
C LEU A 50 7.52 14.03 -3.69
N GLY A 51 7.70 14.51 -2.46
CA GLY A 51 7.79 15.93 -2.14
C GLY A 51 6.44 16.51 -1.72
N HIS A 52 6.37 17.83 -1.67
CA HIS A 52 5.18 18.53 -1.19
C HIS A 52 3.99 18.32 -2.14
N ILE A 53 2.91 17.75 -1.62
CA ILE A 53 1.65 17.55 -2.34
C ILE A 53 0.52 18.17 -1.52
N ASP A 54 -0.10 19.21 -2.10
CA ASP A 54 -1.05 20.07 -1.42
C ASP A 54 -2.49 19.59 -1.50
N THR A 55 -2.87 18.91 -2.59
CA THR A 55 -4.27 18.54 -2.83
C THR A 55 -4.50 17.05 -2.80
N ASP A 56 -5.68 16.64 -2.34
CA ASP A 56 -6.16 15.26 -2.36
C ASP A 56 -6.14 14.65 -3.77
N ARG A 57 -6.42 15.48 -4.79
CA ARG A 57 -6.35 15.06 -6.20
C ARG A 57 -4.93 14.74 -6.62
N ASP A 58 -3.98 15.59 -6.25
CA ASP A 58 -2.56 15.38 -6.57
C ASP A 58 -2.01 14.17 -5.80
N LEU A 59 -2.45 13.96 -4.55
CA LEU A 59 -2.10 12.76 -3.78
C LEU A 59 -2.59 11.48 -4.45
N LEU A 60 -3.83 11.49 -4.95
CA LEU A 60 -4.38 10.36 -5.70
C LEU A 60 -3.62 10.13 -7.01
N GLN A 61 -3.30 11.20 -7.75
CA GLN A 61 -2.55 11.12 -9.00
C GLN A 61 -1.12 10.63 -8.77
N ALA A 62 -0.48 11.10 -7.72
CA ALA A 62 0.85 10.67 -7.28
C ALA A 62 0.85 9.18 -6.90
N ALA A 63 -0.14 8.73 -6.13
CA ALA A 63 -0.29 7.32 -5.80
C ALA A 63 -0.57 6.45 -7.04
N ARG A 64 -1.33 6.95 -8.04
CA ARG A 64 -1.54 6.26 -9.32
C ARG A 64 -0.27 6.17 -10.16
N ALA A 65 0.51 7.25 -10.22
CA ALA A 65 1.76 7.29 -10.97
C ALA A 65 2.83 6.35 -10.39
N ASN A 66 2.76 6.08 -9.07
CA ASN A 66 3.70 5.20 -8.35
C ASN A 66 3.05 3.88 -7.94
N PHE A 67 1.97 3.48 -8.62
CA PHE A 67 1.17 2.33 -8.21
C PHE A 67 1.99 1.04 -8.17
N ASP A 68 2.83 0.78 -9.17
CA ASP A 68 3.69 -0.41 -9.20
C ASP A 68 4.70 -0.48 -8.04
N GLU A 69 5.25 0.66 -7.62
CA GLU A 69 6.15 0.69 -6.45
C GLU A 69 5.36 0.46 -5.16
N ILE A 70 4.19 1.10 -5.03
CA ILE A 70 3.29 0.93 -3.88
C ILE A 70 2.84 -0.52 -3.74
N THR A 71 2.46 -1.18 -4.84
CA THR A 71 2.02 -2.57 -4.82
C THR A 71 3.16 -3.49 -4.37
N GLN A 72 4.37 -3.31 -4.91
CA GLN A 72 5.55 -4.07 -4.46
C GLN A 72 5.82 -3.92 -2.96
N ARG A 73 5.71 -2.69 -2.43
CA ARG A 73 5.89 -2.45 -0.99
C ARG A 73 4.78 -3.07 -0.15
N CYS A 74 3.53 -2.99 -0.61
CA CYS A 74 2.42 -3.68 0.05
C CYS A 74 2.60 -5.21 0.04
N ALA A 75 3.06 -5.80 -1.07
CA ALA A 75 3.41 -7.23 -1.11
C ALA A 75 4.48 -7.58 -0.07
N ALA A 76 5.55 -6.78 0.04
CA ALA A 76 6.60 -7.01 1.04
C ALA A 76 6.07 -6.94 2.47
N LEU A 77 5.15 -6.02 2.78
CA LEU A 77 4.51 -5.94 4.09
C LEU A 77 3.59 -7.14 4.38
N ILE A 78 2.86 -7.61 3.37
CA ILE A 78 2.00 -8.81 3.45
C ILE A 78 2.86 -10.05 3.72
N ASP A 79 3.97 -10.20 3.00
CA ASP A 79 4.92 -11.30 3.17
C ASP A 79 5.56 -11.29 4.56
N ALA A 80 5.95 -10.10 5.04
CA ALA A 80 6.42 -9.88 6.40
C ALA A 80 5.34 -10.00 7.49
N SER A 81 4.09 -10.37 7.12
CA SER A 81 2.95 -10.48 8.02
C SER A 81 2.64 -9.23 8.85
N ARG A 82 2.98 -8.04 8.32
CA ARG A 82 2.72 -6.73 8.95
C ARG A 82 1.32 -6.24 8.61
N PHE A 83 0.35 -6.76 9.34
CA PHE A 83 -1.06 -6.36 9.24
C PHE A 83 -1.46 -5.45 10.40
N GLU A 84 -2.36 -4.53 10.10
CA GLU A 84 -3.07 -3.70 11.06
C GLU A 84 -4.13 -4.54 11.79
N ARG A 85 -4.67 -4.01 12.90
CA ARG A 85 -5.67 -4.72 13.72
C ARG A 85 -6.95 -5.07 12.96
N ASP A 86 -7.28 -4.31 11.92
CA ASP A 86 -8.43 -4.52 11.04
C ASP A 86 -8.13 -5.50 9.88
N GLY A 87 -6.93 -6.08 9.83
CA GLY A 87 -6.48 -6.99 8.77
C GLY A 87 -6.02 -6.28 7.50
N SER A 88 -5.97 -4.94 7.50
CA SER A 88 -5.44 -4.16 6.38
C SER A 88 -3.92 -4.01 6.49
N VAL A 89 -3.30 -3.47 5.43
CA VAL A 89 -1.88 -3.10 5.43
C VAL A 89 -1.78 -1.60 5.25
N LEU A 90 -0.97 -0.94 6.08
CA LEU A 90 -0.70 0.49 5.99
C LEU A 90 0.77 0.71 5.62
N LEU A 91 0.99 1.34 4.47
CA LEU A 91 2.28 1.85 4.05
C LEU A 91 2.52 3.22 4.68
N GLY A 92 3.37 3.22 5.70
CA GLY A 92 3.89 4.42 6.35
C GLY A 92 5.13 5.00 5.66
N PRO A 93 5.59 6.17 6.11
CA PRO A 93 6.77 6.84 5.55
C PRO A 93 8.06 6.03 5.68
N ASP A 94 8.19 5.22 6.74
CA ASP A 94 9.38 4.41 7.00
C ASP A 94 9.36 3.08 6.22
N ASP A 95 8.18 2.57 5.90
CA ASP A 95 8.00 1.32 5.14
C ASP A 95 8.44 1.45 3.68
N TRP A 96 8.54 2.69 3.18
CA TRP A 96 9.03 2.96 1.84
C TRP A 96 10.52 2.66 1.69
N ASN A 97 11.30 2.95 2.74
CA ASN A 97 12.75 2.77 2.78
C ASN A 97 13.20 1.50 3.47
N ALA A 98 12.28 0.76 4.10
CA ALA A 98 12.57 -0.57 4.59
C ALA A 98 13.05 -1.42 3.41
N SER A 99 14.37 -1.59 3.30
CA SER A 99 14.96 -2.67 2.53
C SER A 99 14.28 -3.94 3.03
N ALA A 100 13.85 -4.80 2.13
CA ALA A 100 13.44 -6.15 2.48
C ALA A 100 14.66 -6.83 3.11
N THR A 101 14.85 -6.66 4.42
CA THR A 101 15.82 -7.41 5.19
C THR A 101 15.07 -8.65 5.64
N PRO A 102 15.29 -9.81 5.00
CA PRO A 102 14.76 -11.06 5.51
C PRO A 102 15.38 -11.27 6.90
N ALA A 103 14.52 -11.44 7.91
CA ALA A 103 14.91 -11.97 9.21
C ALA A 103 14.95 -13.50 9.14
#